data_AF-A0A822ABI0-F1
#
_entry.id   AF-A0A822ABI0-F1
#
_cell.length_a   1.000
_cell.length_b   1.000
_cell.length_c   1.000
_cell.angle_alpha   90.00
_cell.angle_beta   90.00
_cell.angle_gamma   90.00
#
_symmetry.space_group_name_H-M   'P 1'
#
loop_
_entity.id
_entity.type
_entity.pdbx_description
1 polymer ?
#
loop_
_entity_poly.entity_id
_entity_poly.type
_entity_poly.pdbx_seq_one_letter_code
_entity_poly.pdbx_strand_id
1 'polypeptide(L)' 'MLQQPDVTLVTNCISQLKAFSTVTYDGNEYPVDIIVWATGFKVHSLHIPMFGIQGQSLEKPWSQTVQ' A
#
# COMPACT_ATOMS: atom_id res chain seq x y z
N MET A 1 -20.76 2.78 -12.57
CA MET A 1 -20.29 2.04 -11.38
C MET A 1 -20.48 2.87 -10.11
N LEU A 2 -19.83 4.03 -9.94
CA LEU A 2 -19.97 4.84 -8.71
C LEU A 2 -21.38 5.33 -8.37
N GLN A 3 -22.31 5.38 -9.33
CA GLN A 3 -23.70 5.77 -9.10
C GLN A 3 -24.62 4.61 -8.68
N GLN A 4 -24.09 3.39 -8.59
CA GLN A 4 -24.89 2.24 -8.15
C GLN A 4 -25.27 2.39 -6.66
N PRO A 5 -26.49 2.00 -6.28
CA PRO A 5 -27.01 2.26 -4.93
C PRO A 5 -26.26 1.51 -3.82
N ASP A 6 -25.54 0.44 -4.16
CA ASP A 6 -24.74 -0.41 -3.29
C ASP A 6 -23.26 -0.02 -3.25
N VAL A 7 -22.88 1.11 -3.86
CA VAL A 7 -21.51 1.61 -3.89
C VAL A 7 -21.40 2.88 -3.05
N THR A 8 -20.48 2.89 -2.08
CA THR A 8 -20.15 4.07 -1.28
C THR A 8 -18.70 4.47 -1.51
N LEU A 9 -18.48 5.72 -1.94
CA LEU A 9 -17.15 6.32 -1.99
C LEU A 9 -16.82 6.96 -0.64
N VAL A 10 -15.77 6.48 0.02
CA VAL A 10 -15.25 7.02 1.28
C VAL A 10 -13.89 7.64 1.01
N THR A 11 -13.74 8.94 1.27
CA THR A 11 -12.47 9.68 1.06
C THR A 11 -11.74 10.01 2.35
N ASN A 12 -12.39 9.78 3.50
CA ASN A 12 -11.78 9.97 4.81
C ASN A 12 -10.69 8.93 5.07
N CYS A 13 -9.63 9.32 5.76
CA CYS A 13 -8.55 8.41 6.13
C CYS A 13 -9.05 7.27 7.01
N ILE A 14 -8.49 6.07 6.80
CA ILE A 14 -8.70 4.92 7.67
C ILE A 14 -7.90 5.13 8.96
N SER A 15 -8.55 4.98 10.12
CA SER A 15 -7.91 5.08 11.44
C SER A 15 -7.52 3.71 12.00
N GLN A 16 -8.38 2.69 11.81
CA GLN A 16 -8.15 1.34 12.32
C GLN A 16 -8.93 0.29 11.52
N LEU A 17 -8.35 -0.91 11.40
CA LEU A 17 -9.08 -2.13 11.04
C LEU A 17 -9.52 -2.87 12.31
N LYS A 18 -10.78 -3.28 12.35
CA LYS A 18 -11.35 -4.18 13.36
C LYS A 18 -11.59 -5.56 12.74
N ALA A 19 -11.98 -6.52 13.56
CA ALA A 19 -12.20 -7.90 13.13
C ALA A 19 -13.20 -8.04 11.95
N PHE A 20 -14.22 -7.18 11.88
CA PHE A 20 -15.31 -7.26 10.90
C PHE A 20 -15.66 -5.91 10.27
N SER A 21 -14.79 -4.90 10.41
CA SER A 21 -15.08 -3.54 9.95
C SER A 21 -13.82 -2.69 9.76
N THR A 22 -13.98 -1.61 9.00
CA THR A 22 -12.99 -0.53 8.85
C THR A 22 -13.51 0.74 9.51
N VAL A 23 -12.68 1.43 10.29
CA VAL A 23 -13.04 2.69 10.95
C VAL A 23 -12.28 3.83 10.30
N THR A 24 -12.96 4.94 10.03
CA THR A 24 -12.35 6.18 9.52
C THR A 24 -12.06 7.17 10.66
N TYR A 25 -11.26 8.19 10.39
CA TYR A 25 -10.83 9.16 11.41
C TYR A 25 -11.95 10.01 12.02
N ASP A 26 -13.06 10.19 11.31
CA ASP A 26 -14.27 10.84 11.80
C ASP A 26 -15.15 9.92 12.66
N GLY A 27 -14.72 8.67 12.89
CA GLY A 27 -15.39 7.71 13.75
C GLY A 27 -16.45 6.84 13.06
N ASN A 28 -16.66 7.01 11.76
CA ASN A 28 -17.58 6.15 11.00
C ASN A 28 -17.01 4.72 10.88
N GLU A 29 -17.88 3.72 11.01
CA GLU A 29 -17.53 2.31 10.96
C GLU A 29 -18.25 1.63 9.80
N TYR A 30 -17.49 0.94 8.96
CA TYR A 30 -17.94 0.26 7.75
C TYR A 30 -17.77 -1.25 7.91
N PRO A 31 -18.84 -2.01 8.15
CA PRO A 31 -18.78 -3.47 8.21
C PRO A 31 -18.34 -4.07 6.87
N VAL A 32 -17.38 -5.00 6.91
CA VAL A 32 -16.86 -5.68 5.72
C VAL A 32 -16.45 -7.10 6.05
N ASP A 33 -16.76 -8.03 5.14
CA ASP A 33 -16.29 -9.42 5.23
C ASP A 33 -14.94 -9.62 4.51
N ILE A 34 -14.66 -8.78 3.51
CA ILE A 34 -13.47 -8.88 2.64
C ILE A 34 -12.87 -7.49 2.45
N ILE A 35 -11.54 -7.41 2.55
CA ILE A 35 -10.76 -6.21 2.25
C ILE A 35 -9.82 -6.52 1.09
N VAL A 36 -9.88 -5.72 0.03
CA VAL A 36 -9.01 -5.85 -1.14
C VAL A 36 -7.93 -4.77 -1.10
N TRP A 37 -6.66 -5.18 -1.00
CA TRP A 37 -5.51 -4.28 -1.04
C TRP A 37 -5.07 -4.02 -2.48
N ALA A 38 -5.75 -3.11 -3.15
CA ALA A 38 -5.38 -2.65 -4.50
C ALA A 38 -4.38 -1.47 -4.45
N THR A 39 -3.40 -1.51 -3.54
CA THR A 39 -2.46 -0.40 -3.24
C THR A 39 -1.22 -0.37 -4.12
N GLY A 40 -1.15 -1.22 -5.15
CA GLY A 40 -0.04 -1.28 -6.10
C GLY A 40 1.18 -2.04 -5.59
N PHE A 41 2.36 -1.70 -6.12
CA PHE A 41 3.61 -2.42 -5.85
C PHE A 41 4.77 -1.45 -5.57
N LYS A 42 5.73 -1.88 -4.74
CA LYS A 42 7.01 -1.16 -4.59
C LYS A 42 7.96 -1.57 -5.72
N VAL A 43 7.82 -0.91 -6.86
CA VAL A 43 8.48 -1.31 -8.12
C VAL A 43 10.00 -1.05 -8.15
N HIS A 44 10.50 -0.08 -7.38
CA HIS A 44 11.92 0.30 -7.41
C HIS A 44 12.78 -0.35 -6.30
N SER A 45 12.23 -1.26 -5.49
CA SER A 45 12.98 -1.94 -4.44
C SER A 45 13.13 -3.44 -4.69
N LEU A 46 13.51 -3.80 -5.91
CA LEU A 46 13.98 -5.15 -6.20
C LEU A 46 15.30 -5.37 -5.44
N HIS A 47 15.21 -5.96 -4.25
CA HIS A 47 16.35 -6.36 -3.43
C HIS A 47 16.93 -7.67 -3.96
N ILE A 48 17.47 -7.62 -5.18
CA ILE A 48 18.28 -8.71 -5.70
C ILE A 48 19.73 -8.36 -5.36
N PRO A 49 20.46 -9.21 -4.60
CA PRO A 49 21.85 -8.94 -4.29
C PRO A 49 22.66 -8.98 -5.59
N MET A 50 23.13 -7.81 -6.02
CA MET A 50 23.93 -7.64 -7.23
C MET A 50 25.31 -7.11 -6.87
N PHE A 51 26.33 -7.72 -7.47
CA PHE A 51 27.72 -7.41 -7.22
C PHE A 51 28.43 -7.03 -8.52
N GLY A 52 29.12 -5.89 -8.51
CA GLY A 52 29.93 -5.41 -9.62
C GLY A 52 31.36 -5.93 -9.59
N ILE A 53 32.26 -5.23 -10.28
CA ILE A 53 33.70 -5.52 -10.32
C ILE A 53 34.25 -5.55 -8.89
N GLN A 54 35.11 -6.53 -8.59
CA GLN A 54 35.66 -6.78 -7.25
C GLN A 54 34.62 -7.08 -6.16
N GLY A 55 33.41 -7.52 -6.53
CA GLY A 55 32.39 -7.94 -5.56
C GLY A 55 31.71 -6.76 -4.83
N GLN A 56 31.78 -5.55 -5.37
CA GLN A 56 31.11 -4.40 -4.75
C GLN A 56 29.59 -4.50 -4.89
N SER A 57 28.86 -4.39 -3.77
CA SER A 57 27.40 -4.39 -3.78
C SER A 57 26.84 -3.14 -4.47
N LEU A 58 25.84 -3.35 -5.34
CA LEU A 58 25.12 -2.27 -6.03
C LEU A 58 23.96 -1.68 -5.20
N GLU A 59 23.63 -2.27 -4.05
CA GLU A 59 22.51 -1.81 -3.21
C GLU A 59 22.72 -0.37 -2.73
N LYS A 60 23.91 -0.05 -2.20
CA LYS A 60 24.22 1.26 -1.62
C LYS A 60 24.36 2.38 -2.66
N PRO A 61 25.06 2.17 -3.80
CA PRO A 61 25.09 3.18 -4.87
C PRO A 61 23.70 3.47 -5.43
N TRP A 62 22.87 2.45 -5.64
CA TRP A 62 21.55 2.63 -6.26
C TRP A 62 20.51 3.19 -5.30
N SER A 63 20.64 3.01 -3.98
CA SER A 63 19.74 3.63 -3.02
C SER A 63 19.79 5.17 -3.02
N GLN A 64 20.83 5.77 -3.60
CA GLN A 64 21.02 7.23 -3.67
C GLN A 64 20.50 7.85 -4.97
N THR A 65 20.17 7.04 -5.98
CA THR A 65 19.76 7.51 -7.32
C THR A 65 18.24 7.48 -7.52
N VAL A 66 17.50 6.80 -6.64
CA VAL A 66 16.03 6.78 -6.68
C VAL A 66 15.52 7.98 -5.86
N GLN A 67 15.08 9.03 -6.54
CA GLN A 67 14.36 10.18 -5.97
C GLN A 67 12.87 10.04 -6.24
#